data_AF-A0A1E4JLK9-F1
#
_entry.id   AF-A0A1E4JLK9-F1
#
_cell.length_a   1.000
_cell.length_b   1.000
_cell.length_c   1.000
_cell.angle_alpha   90.00
_cell.angle_beta   90.00
_cell.angle_gamma   90.00
#
_symmetry.space_group_name_H-M   'P 1'
#
loop_
_entity.id
_entity.type
_entity.pdbx_description
1 polymer ?
#
loop_
_entity_poly.entity_id
_entity_poly.type
_entity_poly.pdbx_seq_one_letter_code
_entity_poly.pdbx_strand_id
1 'polypeptide(L)'
;MRTIRFGTGKLVIGTLAGIVLPAMGLPMLFGGGLLAVLGVVLIVAGPLASASSIKRLLGDGVALEYDAAGVRVATSWSSERLRWSQVRSIGRSQLVTRMYGFIPVSRQNFIDFKVEGGVFGTRTIRLAASVLDVKKRDLDSLVGDLQAAHAGQVPAAAMEPTASATARLERGRDPLEGAPRGDAFDADAALARYLAHRPAPRPEAPAATPGLRPRPTFGRKVA
;
A
#
# COMPACT_ATOMS: atom_id res chain seq x y z
N MET A 1 -8.76 -16.32 -18.62
CA MET A 1 -9.14 -16.53 -17.20
C MET A 1 -7.93 -16.84 -16.33
N ARG A 2 -7.66 -16.02 -15.30
CA ARG A 2 -6.61 -16.27 -14.30
C ARG A 2 -7.19 -16.18 -12.89
N THR A 3 -6.83 -17.14 -12.05
CA THR A 3 -7.34 -17.28 -10.67
C THR A 3 -6.19 -17.21 -9.68
N ILE A 4 -6.42 -16.53 -8.57
CA ILE A 4 -5.48 -16.38 -7.46
C ILE A 4 -6.21 -16.79 -6.19
N ARG A 5 -5.60 -17.74 -5.48
CA ARG A 5 -6.18 -18.32 -4.27
C ARG A 5 -5.69 -17.59 -3.03
N PHE A 6 -6.40 -17.80 -1.93
CA PHE A 6 -5.92 -17.44 -0.61
C PHE A 6 -4.76 -18.33 -0.20
N GLY A 7 -3.80 -17.77 0.53
CA GLY A 7 -2.72 -18.57 1.12
C GLY A 7 -3.27 -19.48 2.21
N THR A 8 -3.24 -20.80 1.99
CA THR A 8 -3.83 -21.81 2.90
C THR A 8 -3.37 -21.64 4.35
N GLY A 9 -2.07 -21.42 4.57
CA GLY A 9 -1.53 -21.22 5.93
C GLY A 9 -2.11 -20.00 6.65
N LYS A 10 -2.51 -18.96 5.91
CA LYS A 10 -3.07 -17.73 6.49
C LYS A 10 -4.55 -17.92 6.86
N LEU A 11 -5.27 -18.70 6.05
CA LEU A 11 -6.63 -19.12 6.36
C LEU A 11 -6.66 -20.03 7.60
N VAL A 12 -5.71 -20.96 7.73
CA VAL A 12 -5.59 -21.85 8.90
C VAL A 12 -5.32 -21.06 10.18
N ILE A 13 -4.45 -20.03 10.14
CA ILE A 13 -4.28 -19.14 11.30
C ILE A 13 -5.58 -18.41 11.65
N GLY A 14 -6.33 -17.97 10.64
CA GLY A 14 -7.64 -17.35 10.81
C GLY A 14 -8.70 -18.29 11.41
N THR A 15 -8.66 -19.58 11.10
CA THR A 15 -9.57 -20.56 11.72
C THR A 15 -9.18 -20.91 13.15
N LEU A 16 -7.88 -20.99 13.44
CA LEU A 16 -7.37 -21.20 14.80
C LEU A 16 -7.81 -20.10 15.77
N ALA A 17 -8.02 -18.87 15.28
CA ALA A 17 -8.60 -17.80 16.09
C ALA A 17 -9.96 -18.18 16.70
N GLY A 18 -10.74 -19.03 16.04
CA GLY A 18 -12.01 -19.55 16.54
C GLY A 18 -11.89 -20.46 17.76
N ILE A 19 -10.71 -21.03 18.00
CA ILE A 19 -10.42 -21.93 19.13
C ILE A 19 -9.58 -21.20 20.19
N VAL A 20 -8.55 -20.47 19.76
CA VAL A 20 -7.59 -19.81 20.66
C VAL A 20 -8.24 -18.66 21.42
N LEU A 21 -9.05 -17.81 20.78
CA LEU A 21 -9.68 -16.69 21.48
C LEU A 21 -10.67 -17.18 22.56
N PRO A 22 -11.57 -18.15 22.30
CA PRO A 22 -12.41 -18.70 23.37
C PRO A 22 -11.62 -19.41 24.46
N ALA A 23 -10.56 -20.15 24.12
CA ALA A 23 -9.71 -20.80 25.12
C ALA A 23 -9.02 -19.79 26.05
N MET A 24 -8.63 -18.61 25.54
CA MET A 24 -8.10 -17.51 26.37
C MET A 24 -9.20 -16.74 27.11
N GLY A 25 -10.39 -16.61 26.53
CA GLY A 25 -11.52 -15.93 27.16
C GLY A 25 -12.15 -16.71 28.30
N LEU A 26 -12.12 -18.05 28.26
CA LEU A 26 -12.69 -18.93 29.28
C LEU A 26 -12.12 -18.69 30.69
N PRO A 27 -10.79 -18.66 30.93
CA PRO A 27 -10.23 -18.37 32.26
C PRO A 27 -10.54 -16.93 32.71
N MET A 28 -10.71 -15.99 31.78
CA MET A 28 -11.00 -14.59 32.09
C MET A 28 -12.40 -14.39 32.69
N LEU A 29 -13.34 -15.31 32.45
CA LEU A 29 -14.66 -15.31 33.08
C LEU A 29 -14.59 -15.42 34.60
N PHE A 30 -13.51 -15.99 35.14
CA PHE A 30 -13.34 -16.21 36.59
C PHE A 30 -12.60 -15.06 37.30
N GLY A 31 -12.09 -14.06 36.58
CA GLY A 31 -11.35 -12.94 37.20
C GLY A 31 -12.20 -11.75 37.63
N GLY A 32 -13.53 -11.82 37.46
CA GLY A 32 -14.48 -10.80 37.91
C GLY A 32 -14.57 -9.55 37.04
N GLY A 33 -15.66 -8.78 37.22
CA GLY A 33 -15.89 -7.45 36.65
C GLY A 33 -15.48 -7.30 35.17
N LEU A 34 -14.50 -6.41 34.94
CA LEU A 34 -13.98 -6.09 33.61
C LEU A 34 -13.32 -7.28 32.91
N LEU A 35 -12.65 -8.16 33.65
CA LEU A 35 -12.00 -9.33 33.07
C LEU A 35 -13.03 -10.33 32.52
N ALA A 36 -14.15 -10.49 33.21
CA ALA A 36 -15.26 -11.32 32.74
C ALA A 36 -15.89 -10.77 31.47
N VAL A 37 -16.06 -9.44 31.35
CA VAL A 37 -16.55 -8.79 30.13
C VAL A 37 -15.58 -9.03 28.96
N LEU A 38 -14.28 -8.86 29.18
CA LEU A 38 -13.25 -9.20 28.19
C LEU A 38 -13.32 -10.68 27.78
N GLY A 39 -13.48 -11.58 28.75
CA GLY A 39 -13.64 -13.02 28.50
C GLY A 39 -14.81 -13.34 27.57
N VAL A 40 -15.99 -12.75 27.84
CA VAL A 40 -17.17 -12.90 26.96
C VAL A 40 -16.90 -12.35 25.57
N VAL A 41 -16.28 -11.16 25.46
CA VAL A 41 -15.92 -10.57 24.17
C VAL A 41 -14.99 -11.49 23.38
N LEU A 42 -13.97 -12.07 24.01
CA LEU A 42 -13.05 -12.99 23.34
C LEU A 42 -13.75 -14.28 22.88
N ILE A 43 -14.64 -14.83 23.72
CA ILE A 43 -15.41 -16.04 23.40
C ILE A 43 -16.33 -15.81 22.19
N VAL A 44 -16.95 -14.63 22.08
CA VAL A 44 -17.83 -14.31 20.94
C VAL A 44 -17.02 -13.89 19.70
N ALA A 45 -15.96 -13.10 19.88
CA ALA A 45 -15.15 -12.56 18.79
C ALA A 45 -14.36 -13.65 18.05
N GLY A 46 -13.90 -14.69 18.75
CA GLY A 46 -13.16 -15.80 18.14
C GLY A 46 -13.93 -16.49 17.00
N PRO A 47 -15.10 -17.10 17.29
CA PRO A 47 -15.95 -17.71 16.28
C PRO A 47 -16.30 -16.75 15.15
N LEU A 48 -16.66 -15.50 15.47
CA LEU A 48 -16.98 -14.48 14.47
C LEU A 48 -15.81 -14.18 13.51
N ALA A 49 -14.60 -14.02 14.06
CA ALA A 49 -13.41 -13.78 13.26
C ALA A 49 -13.06 -14.99 12.38
N SER A 50 -13.23 -16.20 12.92
CA SER A 50 -12.93 -17.45 12.21
C SER A 50 -13.92 -17.80 11.09
N ALA A 51 -15.19 -17.40 11.21
CA ALA A 51 -16.26 -17.77 10.28
C ALA A 51 -15.93 -17.40 8.82
N SER A 52 -15.33 -16.23 8.60
CA SER A 52 -14.91 -15.77 7.27
C SER A 52 -13.78 -16.62 6.68
N SER A 53 -12.88 -17.14 7.51
CA SER A 53 -11.75 -18.00 7.10
C SER A 53 -12.22 -19.43 6.86
N ILE A 54 -13.08 -19.95 7.73
CA ILE A 54 -13.74 -21.27 7.61
C ILE A 54 -14.53 -21.32 6.29
N LYS A 55 -15.38 -20.32 6.03
CA LYS A 55 -16.17 -20.22 4.78
C LYS A 55 -15.29 -20.24 3.53
N ARG A 56 -14.08 -19.66 3.58
CA ARG A 56 -13.14 -19.64 2.45
C ARG A 56 -12.35 -20.94 2.30
N LEU A 57 -12.09 -21.65 3.39
CA LEU A 57 -11.46 -22.97 3.37
C LEU A 57 -12.40 -24.05 2.85
N LEU A 58 -13.69 -23.99 3.22
CA LEU A 58 -14.69 -24.95 2.76
C LEU A 58 -15.26 -24.61 1.37
N GLY A 59 -15.13 -23.35 0.92
CA GLY A 59 -15.52 -22.92 -0.43
C GLY A 59 -14.38 -23.04 -1.45
N ASP A 60 -14.51 -22.33 -2.57
CA ASP A 60 -13.55 -22.40 -3.69
C ASP A 60 -12.13 -21.85 -3.37
N GLY A 61 -11.93 -21.20 -2.22
CA GLY A 61 -10.64 -20.63 -1.83
C GLY A 61 -10.11 -19.53 -2.77
N VAL A 62 -10.91 -19.08 -3.73
CA VAL A 62 -10.56 -18.08 -4.73
C VAL A 62 -10.62 -16.68 -4.11
N ALA A 63 -9.50 -15.97 -4.13
CA ALA A 63 -9.36 -14.63 -3.60
C ALA A 63 -9.60 -13.56 -4.64
N LEU A 64 -9.06 -13.79 -5.83
CA LEU A 64 -9.17 -12.93 -6.99
C LEU A 64 -9.27 -13.80 -8.23
N GLU A 65 -10.24 -13.52 -9.07
CA GLU A 65 -10.40 -14.17 -10.36
C GLU A 65 -10.72 -13.08 -11.38
N TYR A 66 -10.04 -13.10 -12.52
CA TYR A 66 -10.31 -12.15 -13.57
C TYR A 66 -10.31 -12.82 -14.93
N ASP A 67 -11.23 -12.38 -15.77
CA ASP A 67 -11.43 -12.87 -17.12
C ASP A 67 -11.90 -11.75 -18.05
N ALA A 68 -12.12 -12.07 -19.32
CA ALA A 68 -12.56 -11.11 -20.32
C ALA A 68 -13.95 -10.51 -20.10
N ALA A 69 -14.69 -10.90 -19.06
CA ALA A 69 -15.99 -10.31 -18.71
C ALA A 69 -15.95 -9.43 -17.44
N GLY A 70 -14.93 -9.58 -16.59
CA GLY A 70 -14.87 -8.88 -15.32
C GLY A 70 -13.91 -9.49 -14.30
N VAL A 71 -13.96 -8.94 -13.09
CA VAL A 71 -13.14 -9.35 -11.94
C VAL A 71 -14.06 -9.80 -10.81
N ARG A 72 -13.80 -10.98 -10.23
CA ARG A 72 -14.37 -11.43 -8.98
C ARG A 72 -13.37 -11.20 -7.85
N VAL A 73 -13.77 -10.40 -6.86
CA VAL A 73 -12.95 -10.05 -5.69
C VAL A 73 -13.64 -10.59 -4.44
N ALA A 74 -12.91 -11.37 -3.65
CA ALA A 74 -13.37 -11.80 -2.34
C ALA A 74 -13.06 -10.75 -1.26
N THR A 75 -14.08 -9.97 -0.89
CA THR A 75 -14.07 -9.05 0.26
C THR A 75 -14.11 -9.81 1.58
N SER A 76 -13.87 -9.17 2.73
CA SER A 76 -13.80 -9.79 4.06
C SER A 76 -14.95 -10.79 4.35
N TRP A 77 -16.18 -10.50 3.95
CA TRP A 77 -17.35 -11.36 4.24
C TRP A 77 -18.10 -11.90 3.01
N SER A 78 -17.85 -11.37 1.81
CA SER A 78 -18.55 -11.74 0.58
C SER A 78 -17.63 -11.78 -0.65
N SER A 79 -18.04 -12.47 -1.71
CA SER A 79 -17.39 -12.36 -3.03
C SER A 79 -18.26 -11.52 -3.95
N GLU A 80 -17.73 -10.43 -4.48
CA GLU A 80 -18.41 -9.60 -5.46
C GLU A 80 -17.80 -9.81 -6.85
N ARG A 81 -18.65 -9.92 -7.88
CA ARG A 81 -18.24 -9.97 -9.29
C ARG A 81 -18.53 -8.60 -9.92
N LEU A 82 -17.48 -7.99 -10.44
CA LEU A 82 -17.46 -6.64 -10.99
C LEU A 82 -17.21 -6.73 -12.49
N ARG A 83 -18.00 -6.03 -13.30
CA ARG A 83 -17.67 -5.88 -14.73
C ARG A 83 -16.56 -4.86 -14.89
N TRP A 84 -15.69 -5.02 -15.88
CA TRP A 84 -14.60 -4.07 -16.12
C TRP A 84 -15.08 -2.65 -16.37
N SER A 85 -16.25 -2.49 -16.99
CA SER A 85 -16.91 -1.19 -17.19
C SER A 85 -17.26 -0.47 -15.88
N GLN A 86 -17.46 -1.21 -14.79
CA GLN A 86 -17.75 -0.65 -13.47
C GLN A 86 -16.47 -0.29 -12.71
N VAL A 87 -15.32 -0.82 -13.11
CA VAL A 87 -14.05 -0.55 -12.46
C VAL A 87 -13.47 0.74 -13.04
N ARG A 88 -13.39 1.81 -12.26
CA ARG A 88 -12.78 3.08 -12.68
C ARG A 88 -11.26 3.06 -12.59
N SER A 89 -10.71 2.45 -11.55
CA SER A 89 -9.25 2.34 -11.40
C SER A 89 -8.86 1.20 -10.48
N ILE A 90 -7.66 0.68 -10.74
CA ILE A 90 -7.00 -0.35 -9.93
C ILE A 90 -5.68 0.24 -9.45
N GLY A 91 -5.47 0.21 -8.15
CA GLY A 91 -4.27 0.76 -7.53
C GLY A 91 -3.74 -0.10 -6.40
N ARG A 92 -2.56 0.27 -5.90
CA ARG A 92 -1.97 -0.28 -4.69
C ARG A 92 -2.00 0.78 -3.61
N SER A 93 -2.46 0.40 -2.41
CA SER A 93 -2.27 1.21 -1.21
C SER A 93 -1.50 0.44 -0.16
N GLN A 94 -0.80 1.18 0.71
CA GLN A 94 -0.05 0.61 1.80
C GLN A 94 -0.48 1.29 3.10
N LEU A 95 -0.97 0.50 4.04
CA LEU A 95 -1.22 0.95 5.41
C LEU A 95 0.03 0.69 6.23
N VAL A 96 0.62 1.75 6.78
CA VAL A 96 1.76 1.65 7.71
C VAL A 96 1.26 1.94 9.11
N THR A 97 1.20 0.91 9.95
CA THR A 97 0.94 1.08 11.38
C THR A 97 2.23 1.51 12.05
N ARG A 98 2.23 2.69 12.65
CA ARG A 98 3.38 3.25 13.38
C ARG A 98 3.10 3.24 14.88
N MET A 99 4.04 2.73 15.67
CA MET A 99 4.04 2.87 17.12
C MET A 99 4.64 4.21 17.49
N TYR A 100 3.98 4.91 18.41
CA TYR A 100 4.29 6.30 18.78
C TYR A 100 4.34 7.28 17.59
N GLY A 101 3.73 6.96 16.45
CA GLY A 101 3.65 7.86 15.28
C GLY A 101 4.86 7.86 14.33
N PHE A 102 6.00 7.31 14.74
CA PHE A 102 7.24 7.33 13.94
C PHE A 102 7.84 5.95 13.66
N ILE A 103 7.72 4.96 14.55
CA ILE A 103 8.34 3.64 14.33
C ILE A 103 7.37 2.74 13.56
N PRO A 104 7.63 2.38 12.30
CA PRO A 104 6.75 1.49 11.55
C PRO A 104 6.81 0.07 12.13
N VAL A 105 5.71 -0.41 12.72
CA VAL A 105 5.61 -1.77 13.28
C VAL A 105 5.04 -2.75 12.27
N SER A 106 4.12 -2.28 11.41
CA SER A 106 3.49 -3.14 10.42
C SER A 106 3.25 -2.39 9.12
N ARG A 107 3.52 -3.07 8.00
CA ARG A 107 3.22 -2.59 6.64
C ARG A 107 2.26 -3.60 6.00
N GLN A 108 1.02 -3.19 5.77
CA GLN A 108 0.02 -3.98 5.07
C GLN A 108 -0.22 -3.39 3.68
N ASN A 109 -0.01 -4.20 2.64
CA ASN A 109 -0.31 -3.82 1.26
C ASN A 109 -1.73 -4.23 0.90
N PHE A 110 -2.43 -3.38 0.16
CA PHE A 110 -3.77 -3.60 -0.34
C PHE A 110 -3.80 -3.35 -1.84
N ILE A 111 -4.61 -4.13 -2.54
CA ILE A 111 -5.04 -3.86 -3.92
C ILE A 111 -6.40 -3.19 -3.81
N ASP A 112 -6.50 -1.97 -4.31
CA ASP A 112 -7.70 -1.15 -4.25
C ASP A 112 -8.38 -1.15 -5.61
N PHE A 113 -9.62 -1.63 -5.66
CA PHE A 113 -10.51 -1.54 -6.82
C PHE A 113 -11.49 -0.40 -6.57
N LYS A 114 -11.36 0.71 -7.31
CA LYS A 114 -12.39 1.75 -7.32
C LYS A 114 -13.45 1.37 -8.32
N VAL A 115 -14.66 1.14 -7.83
CA VAL A 115 -15.82 0.75 -8.60
C VAL A 115 -16.83 1.90 -8.59
N GLU A 116 -17.57 2.05 -9.66
CA GLU A 116 -18.72 2.95 -9.74
C GLU A 116 -19.88 2.42 -8.88
N GLY A 117 -20.48 3.30 -8.08
CA GLY A 117 -21.53 2.98 -7.12
C GLY A 117 -21.09 3.24 -5.68
N GLY A 118 -21.99 3.79 -4.84
CA GLY A 118 -21.72 4.21 -3.46
C GLY A 118 -22.27 5.62 -3.18
N VAL A 119 -22.26 6.04 -1.90
CA VAL A 119 -22.85 7.33 -1.46
C VAL A 119 -22.18 8.54 -2.14
N PHE A 120 -20.93 8.40 -2.58
CA PHE A 120 -20.17 9.43 -3.32
C PHE A 120 -19.90 9.04 -4.79
N GLY A 121 -20.74 8.19 -5.39
CA GLY A 121 -20.59 7.74 -6.78
C GLY A 121 -19.46 6.75 -7.04
N THR A 122 -18.52 6.58 -6.11
CA THR A 122 -17.45 5.58 -6.18
C THR A 122 -17.29 4.82 -4.86
N ARG A 123 -17.09 3.50 -4.95
CA ARG A 123 -16.84 2.58 -3.83
C ARG A 123 -15.49 1.93 -4.03
N THR A 124 -14.67 1.95 -2.98
CA THR A 124 -13.35 1.28 -3.01
C THR A 124 -13.46 -0.07 -2.35
N ILE A 125 -13.19 -1.14 -3.10
CA ILE A 125 -13.06 -2.49 -2.58
C ILE A 125 -11.57 -2.76 -2.35
N ARG A 126 -11.20 -3.00 -1.10
CA ARG A 126 -9.81 -3.27 -0.71
C ARG A 126 -9.58 -4.76 -0.52
N LEU A 127 -8.59 -5.29 -1.20
CA LEU A 127 -8.11 -6.66 -1.03
C LEU A 127 -6.75 -6.64 -0.37
N ALA A 128 -6.65 -7.17 0.85
CA ALA A 128 -5.37 -7.27 1.55
C ALA A 128 -4.45 -8.25 0.82
N ALA A 129 -3.33 -7.73 0.30
CA ALA A 129 -2.30 -8.54 -0.37
C ALA A 129 -1.70 -9.59 0.56
N SER A 130 -1.74 -9.33 1.87
CA SER A 130 -1.31 -10.27 2.89
C SER A 130 -2.10 -11.57 2.86
N VAL A 131 -3.34 -11.63 2.34
CA VAL A 131 -4.15 -12.87 2.36
C VAL A 131 -4.00 -13.67 1.06
N LEU A 132 -3.50 -13.04 -0.01
CA LEU A 132 -3.23 -13.69 -1.30
C LEU A 132 -2.08 -14.69 -1.20
N ASP A 133 -2.15 -15.75 -2.01
CA ASP A 133 -1.05 -16.68 -2.24
C ASP A 133 -0.08 -16.14 -3.31
N VAL A 134 0.39 -14.92 -3.10
CA VAL A 134 1.32 -14.22 -4.00
C VAL A 134 2.47 -13.67 -3.18
N LYS A 135 3.70 -13.80 -3.69
CA LYS A 135 4.88 -13.24 -3.01
C LYS A 135 4.81 -11.71 -3.09
N LYS A 136 5.25 -11.01 -2.03
CA LYS A 136 5.22 -9.54 -1.96
C LYS A 136 5.88 -8.86 -3.17
N ARG A 137 6.93 -9.48 -3.74
CA ARG A 137 7.66 -8.99 -4.92
C ARG A 137 6.86 -9.08 -6.22
N ASP A 138 5.91 -10.02 -6.31
CA ASP A 138 5.10 -10.27 -7.51
C ASP A 138 3.77 -9.49 -7.47
N LEU A 139 3.58 -8.64 -6.45
CA LEU A 139 2.37 -7.84 -6.28
C LEU A 139 2.27 -6.74 -7.33
N ASP A 140 3.39 -6.08 -7.66
CA ASP A 140 3.41 -5.00 -8.64
C ASP A 140 3.18 -5.53 -10.06
N SER A 141 3.74 -6.70 -10.39
CA SER A 141 3.43 -7.39 -11.64
C SER A 141 1.96 -7.80 -11.71
N LEU A 142 1.37 -8.25 -10.59
CA LEU A 142 -0.04 -8.61 -10.56
C LEU A 142 -0.95 -7.39 -10.80
N VAL A 143 -0.64 -6.25 -10.17
CA VAL A 143 -1.40 -5.00 -10.39
C VAL A 143 -1.24 -4.53 -11.83
N GLY A 144 -0.03 -4.63 -12.39
CA GLY A 144 0.23 -4.34 -13.81
C GLY A 144 -0.60 -5.22 -14.75
N ASP A 145 -0.63 -6.54 -14.50
CA ASP A 145 -1.44 -7.48 -15.28
C ASP A 145 -2.95 -7.16 -15.21
N LEU A 146 -3.44 -6.75 -14.03
CA LEU A 146 -4.83 -6.32 -13.83
C LEU A 146 -5.15 -5.02 -14.55
N GLN A 147 -4.23 -4.05 -14.54
CA GLN A 147 -4.38 -2.79 -15.27
C GLN A 147 -4.33 -3.01 -16.79
N ALA A 148 -3.45 -3.89 -17.27
CA ALA A 148 -3.38 -4.26 -18.68
C ALA A 148 -4.66 -4.97 -19.14
N ALA A 149 -5.19 -5.88 -18.32
CA ALA A 149 -6.47 -6.54 -18.58
C ALA A 149 -7.62 -5.52 -18.61
N HIS A 150 -7.64 -4.55 -17.69
CA HIS A 150 -8.64 -3.47 -17.68
C HIS A 150 -8.55 -2.56 -18.91
N ALA A 151 -7.35 -2.12 -19.27
CA ALA A 151 -7.10 -1.25 -20.42
C ALA A 151 -7.41 -1.94 -21.76
N GLY A 152 -7.21 -3.26 -21.86
CA GLY A 152 -7.60 -4.05 -23.03
C GLY A 152 -9.12 -4.18 -23.21
N GLN A 153 -9.92 -3.80 -22.20
CA GLN A 153 -11.37 -4.00 -22.17
C GLN A 153 -12.17 -2.70 -22.12
N VAL A 154 -11.58 -1.63 -21.59
CA VAL A 154 -12.21 -0.31 -21.50
C VAL A 154 -11.50 0.64 -22.48
N PRO A 155 -12.20 1.19 -23.48
CA PRO A 155 -11.59 2.10 -24.45
C PRO A 155 -11.02 3.33 -23.72
N ALA A 156 -9.85 3.80 -24.17
CA ALA A 156 -9.04 4.85 -23.55
C ALA A 156 -9.80 6.16 -23.22
N ALA A 157 -10.97 6.39 -23.81
CA ALA A 157 -11.83 7.54 -23.56
C ALA A 157 -12.52 7.56 -22.18
N ALA A 158 -12.65 6.42 -21.48
CA ALA A 158 -13.20 6.36 -20.12
C ALA A 158 -12.12 6.39 -19.02
N MET A 159 -10.86 6.50 -19.42
CA MET A 159 -9.70 6.48 -18.52
C MET A 159 -9.44 7.91 -18.05
N GLU A 160 -9.92 8.29 -16.86
CA GLU A 160 -9.45 9.53 -16.25
C GLU A 160 -7.93 9.42 -16.03
N PRO A 161 -7.13 10.41 -16.48
CA PRO A 161 -5.70 10.37 -16.33
C PRO A 161 -5.39 10.40 -14.84
N THR A 162 -4.86 9.28 -14.35
CA THR A 162 -4.45 9.05 -12.96
C THR A 162 -3.20 9.86 -12.58
N ALA A 163 -2.91 10.97 -13.28
CA ALA A 163 -1.78 11.86 -13.02
C ALA A 163 -1.84 12.50 -11.62
N SER A 164 -3.04 12.66 -11.05
CA SER A 164 -3.24 13.26 -9.73
C SER A 164 -3.15 12.27 -8.56
N ALA A 165 -3.29 10.96 -8.81
CA ALA A 165 -3.14 9.93 -7.77
C ALA A 165 -1.67 9.50 -7.58
N THR A 166 -0.91 9.38 -8.68
CA THR A 166 0.54 9.15 -8.62
C THR A 166 1.30 10.35 -8.08
N ALA A 167 0.92 11.58 -8.43
CA ALA A 167 1.54 12.80 -7.89
C ALA A 167 1.33 12.99 -6.37
N ARG A 168 0.24 12.43 -5.80
CA ARG A 168 -0.01 12.49 -4.35
C ARG A 168 0.74 11.39 -3.59
N LEU A 169 1.04 10.27 -4.23
CA LEU A 169 1.83 9.16 -3.68
C LEU A 169 3.33 9.47 -3.66
N GLU A 170 3.81 10.24 -4.63
CA GLU A 170 5.21 10.69 -4.72
C GLU A 170 5.60 11.69 -3.59
N ARG A 171 4.65 12.47 -3.06
CA ARG A 171 4.93 13.50 -2.05
C ARG A 171 5.30 12.96 -0.65
N GLY A 172 5.14 11.64 -0.43
CA GLY A 172 5.48 10.97 0.83
C GLY A 172 6.63 9.97 0.71
N ARG A 173 7.27 9.87 -0.46
CA ARG A 173 8.39 8.95 -0.70
C ARG A 173 9.67 9.61 -0.18
N ASP A 174 10.31 8.96 0.78
CA ASP A 174 11.63 9.34 1.26
C ASP A 174 12.60 9.32 0.05
N PRO A 175 13.34 10.40 -0.26
CA PRO A 175 14.18 10.48 -1.47
C PRO A 175 15.28 9.41 -1.57
N LEU A 176 15.46 8.63 -0.50
CA LEU A 176 16.45 7.56 -0.39
C LEU A 176 15.93 6.17 -0.81
N GLU A 177 14.61 5.97 -0.96
CA GLU A 177 14.02 4.69 -1.34
C GLU A 177 13.86 4.58 -2.88
N GLY A 178 15.03 4.56 -3.55
CA GLY A 178 15.14 4.29 -4.99
C GLY A 178 14.82 2.83 -5.35
N ALA A 179 14.37 2.62 -6.59
CA ALA A 179 14.08 1.32 -7.20
C ALA A 179 15.18 0.27 -6.95
N PRO A 180 14.87 -1.06 -6.97
CA PRO A 180 15.87 -2.10 -6.79
C PRO A 180 16.97 -1.91 -7.84
N ARG A 181 18.15 -1.50 -7.36
CA ARG A 181 19.34 -1.31 -8.18
C ARG A 181 19.85 -2.71 -8.53
N GLY A 182 19.77 -3.08 -9.81
CA GLY A 182 20.61 -4.15 -10.34
C GLY A 182 22.06 -3.70 -10.22
N ASP A 183 22.92 -4.58 -9.72
CA ASP A 183 24.33 -4.32 -9.44
C ASP A 183 25.12 -4.03 -10.72
N ALA A 184 25.13 -2.77 -11.14
CA ALA A 184 26.22 -2.12 -11.88
C ALA A 184 26.00 -0.60 -11.79
N PHE A 185 26.94 0.11 -11.20
CA PHE A 185 26.92 1.57 -11.24
C PHE A 185 27.21 2.03 -12.68
N ASP A 186 26.18 2.52 -13.36
CA ASP A 186 26.29 3.08 -14.71
C ASP A 186 26.66 4.57 -14.61
N ALA A 187 27.92 4.88 -14.87
CA ALA A 187 28.47 6.23 -14.81
C ALA A 187 27.85 7.16 -15.87
N ASP A 188 27.46 6.63 -17.03
CA ASP A 188 26.90 7.42 -18.12
C ASP A 188 25.46 7.82 -17.79
N ALA A 189 24.68 6.91 -17.21
CA ALA A 189 23.33 7.21 -16.71
C ALA A 189 23.36 8.25 -15.57
N ALA A 190 24.38 8.23 -14.71
CA ALA A 190 24.57 9.22 -13.66
C ALA A 190 24.93 10.61 -14.24
N LEU A 191 25.84 10.65 -15.22
CA LEU A 191 26.24 11.89 -15.90
C LEU A 191 25.06 12.52 -16.67
N ALA A 192 24.26 11.71 -17.36
CA ALA A 192 23.07 12.17 -18.07
C ALA A 192 22.06 12.85 -17.12
N ARG A 193 21.86 12.29 -15.92
CA ARG A 193 20.99 12.91 -14.90
C ARG A 193 21.58 14.22 -14.37
N TYR A 194 22.89 14.29 -14.16
CA TYR A 194 23.56 15.51 -13.72
C TYR A 194 23.45 16.63 -14.75
N LEU A 195 23.66 16.33 -16.04
CA LEU A 195 23.49 17.30 -17.11
C LEU A 195 22.04 17.75 -17.27
N ALA A 196 21.08 16.82 -17.16
CA ALA A 196 19.66 17.14 -17.22
C ALA A 196 19.17 18.03 -16.07
N HIS A 197 19.83 17.96 -14.90
CA HIS A 197 19.48 18.76 -13.72
C HIS A 197 20.44 19.91 -13.45
N ARG A 198 21.38 20.19 -14.37
CA ARG A 198 22.30 21.31 -14.19
C ARG A 198 21.52 22.62 -14.33
N PRO A 199 21.44 23.45 -13.26
CA PRO A 199 20.87 24.78 -13.41
C PRO A 199 21.78 25.60 -14.34
N ALA A 200 21.17 26.31 -15.29
CA ALA A 200 21.89 27.17 -16.22
C ALA A 200 22.78 28.16 -15.44
N PRO A 201 24.01 28.46 -15.92
CA PRO A 201 24.82 29.50 -15.30
C PRO A 201 24.05 30.82 -15.35
N ARG A 202 23.81 31.37 -14.16
CA ARG A 202 23.13 32.65 -13.97
C ARG A 202 23.95 33.72 -14.72
N PRO A 203 23.34 34.56 -15.56
CA PRO A 203 24.05 35.69 -16.15
C PRO A 203 24.59 36.56 -15.02
N GLU A 204 25.91 36.76 -14.98
CA GLU A 204 26.54 37.76 -14.13
C GLU A 204 26.00 39.14 -14.55
N ALA A 205 25.19 39.74 -13.68
CA ALA A 205 24.88 41.15 -13.78
C ALA A 205 26.17 41.95 -13.53
N PRO A 206 26.40 43.07 -14.24
CA PRO A 206 27.66 43.79 -14.24
C PRO A 206 28.08 44.23 -12.83
N ALA A 207 29.38 44.09 -12.57
CA ALA A 207 30.05 44.30 -11.30
C ALA A 207 29.66 45.61 -10.60
N ALA A 208 29.05 45.48 -9.41
CA ALA A 208 29.02 46.55 -8.44
C ALA A 208 30.39 46.62 -7.75
N THR A 209 31.06 47.77 -7.87
CA THR A 209 32.36 48.10 -7.29
C THR A 209 32.46 47.67 -5.81
N PRO A 210 33.39 46.79 -5.42
CA PRO A 210 33.56 46.42 -4.02
C PRO A 210 34.20 47.59 -3.26
N GLY A 211 33.39 48.27 -2.44
CA GLY A 211 33.87 49.26 -1.48
C GLY A 211 34.89 48.65 -0.53
N LEU A 212 36.06 49.29 -0.42
CA LEU A 212 37.14 48.92 0.49
C LEU A 212 36.61 48.72 1.92
N ARG A 213 36.72 47.50 2.45
CA ARG A 213 36.61 47.27 3.89
C ARG A 213 37.97 47.59 4.54
N PRO A 214 38.02 48.40 5.62
CA PRO A 214 39.27 48.68 6.32
C PRO A 214 39.85 47.40 6.93
N ARG A 215 41.14 47.13 6.68
CA ARG A 215 41.85 45.97 7.24
C ARG A 215 42.06 46.16 8.75
N PRO A 216 41.78 45.14 9.59
CA PRO A 216 42.19 45.16 10.99
C PRO A 216 43.72 45.02 11.09
N THR A 217 44.37 46.01 11.70
CA THR A 217 45.79 45.98 12.07
C THR A 217 45.99 45.11 13.31
N PHE A 218 46.51 43.91 13.11
CA PHE A 218 47.00 43.07 14.22
C PHE A 218 48.43 43.48 14.58
N GLY A 219 48.65 43.87 15.84
CA GLY A 219 49.99 44.10 16.40
C GLY A 219 50.20 45.44 17.10
N ARG A 220 49.45 45.72 18.18
CA ARG A 220 49.93 46.66 19.20
C ARG A 220 49.53 46.19 20.60
N LYS A 221 50.54 45.93 21.43
CA LYS A 221 50.40 45.66 22.87
C LYS A 221 49.72 46.85 23.54
N VAL A 222 48.73 46.57 24.38
CA VAL A 222 48.22 47.53 25.37
C VAL A 222 49.16 47.43 26.58
N ALA A 223 49.74 48.55 26.97
CA ALA A 223 50.30 48.77 28.30
C ALA A 223 49.20 49.33 29.19
#